data_AF-A0A831W5M5-F1
#
_entry.id   AF-A0A831W5M5-F1
#
_cell.length_a   1.000
_cell.length_b   1.000
_cell.length_c   1.000
_cell.angle_alpha   90.00
_cell.angle_beta   90.00
_cell.angle_gamma   90.00
#
_symmetry.space_group_name_H-M   'P 1'
#
loop_
_entity.id
_entity.type
_entity.pdbx_description
1 polymer ?
#
loop_
_entity_poly.entity_id
_entity_poly.type
_entity_poly.pdbx_seq_one_letter_code
_entity_poly.pdbx_strand_id
1 'polypeptide(L)'
;MTETKERPFELFGKTVKIDAHLADGTVAVFLTINYKDGRPFEVFINTANPQLNEHMAVMTLLISRMLQGGFSLEVIAEDLFSVESAFTGHMAAGGFHPSLAARIGRELKNANLQPELDFTDTDL
;
A
#
# COMPACT_ATOMS: atom_id res chain seq x y z
N MET A 1 -23.76 -5.77 15.29
CA MET A 1 -22.80 -6.23 16.32
C MET A 1 -21.43 -6.00 15.72
N THR A 2 -20.73 -4.96 16.16
CA THR A 2 -19.34 -4.74 15.79
C THR A 2 -18.53 -5.80 16.51
N GLU A 3 -18.20 -6.88 15.80
CA GLU A 3 -17.17 -7.81 16.25
C GLU A 3 -15.91 -6.96 16.42
N THR A 4 -15.57 -6.63 17.66
CA THR A 4 -14.35 -5.91 17.98
C THR A 4 -13.22 -6.87 17.67
N LYS A 5 -12.74 -6.87 16.42
CA LYS A 5 -11.54 -7.63 16.02
C LYS A 5 -10.42 -7.17 16.94
N GLU A 6 -10.11 -7.97 17.96
CA GLU A 6 -8.99 -7.69 18.85
C GLU A 6 -7.74 -7.51 17.97
N ARG A 7 -7.16 -6.31 18.08
CA ARG A 7 -5.92 -5.99 17.39
C ARG A 7 -4.80 -6.69 18.13
N PRO A 8 -4.01 -7.55 17.46
CA PRO A 8 -2.84 -8.16 18.08
C PRO A 8 -1.85 -7.11 18.58
N PHE A 9 -1.02 -7.47 19.56
CA PHE A 9 0.05 -6.61 20.05
C PHE A 9 1.08 -6.32 18.95
N GLU A 10 1.38 -7.31 18.11
CA GLU A 10 2.34 -7.22 17.01
C GLU A 10 1.75 -7.79 15.72
N LEU A 11 2.19 -7.23 14.58
CA LEU A 11 1.86 -7.69 13.24
C LEU A 11 3.12 -7.67 12.39
N PHE A 12 3.31 -8.68 11.56
CA PHE A 12 4.35 -8.68 10.54
C PHE A 12 4.00 -7.67 9.45
N GLY A 13 4.98 -6.86 9.04
CA GLY A 13 4.81 -5.81 8.04
C GLY A 13 5.88 -5.85 6.96
N LYS A 14 5.47 -5.66 5.70
CA LYS A 14 6.39 -5.47 4.56
C LYS A 14 6.29 -4.03 4.09
N THR A 15 7.40 -3.31 4.08
CA THR A 15 7.49 -1.94 3.56
C THR A 15 8.17 -1.92 2.21
N VAL A 16 7.53 -1.30 1.23
CA VAL A 16 8.10 -1.00 -0.09
C VAL A 16 8.21 0.51 -0.27
N LYS A 17 9.34 0.95 -0.83
CA LYS A 17 9.55 2.33 -1.23
C LYS A 17 9.15 2.49 -2.70
N ILE A 18 8.36 3.50 -2.99
CA ILE A 18 7.91 3.89 -4.32
C ILE A 18 8.52 5.26 -4.61
N ASP A 19 9.45 5.30 -5.56
CA ASP A 19 9.99 6.55 -6.09
C ASP A 19 9.23 6.91 -7.37
N ALA A 20 8.51 8.03 -7.33
CA ALA A 20 7.75 8.56 -8.46
C ALA A 20 8.42 9.83 -8.97
N HIS A 21 8.95 9.76 -10.19
CA HIS A 21 9.56 10.91 -10.88
C HIS A 21 8.46 11.69 -11.61
N LEU A 22 7.97 12.74 -10.95
CA LEU A 22 6.94 13.64 -11.44
C LEU A 22 7.56 14.83 -12.20
N ALA A 23 6.72 15.67 -12.79
CA ALA A 23 7.17 16.85 -13.54
C ALA A 23 7.87 17.90 -12.65
N ASP A 24 7.46 18.02 -11.38
CA ASP A 24 7.95 19.00 -10.41
C ASP A 24 9.05 18.45 -9.48
N GLY A 25 9.41 17.17 -9.62
CA GLY A 25 10.45 16.55 -8.82
C GLY A 25 10.20 15.06 -8.57
N THR A 26 10.98 14.47 -7.66
CA THR A 26 10.77 13.08 -7.24
C THR A 26 10.06 13.04 -5.91
N VAL A 27 8.99 12.26 -5.83
CA VAL A 27 8.26 11.96 -4.60
C VAL A 27 8.55 10.53 -4.17
N ALA A 28 8.94 10.36 -2.91
CA ALA A 28 9.03 9.06 -2.28
C ALA A 28 7.77 8.77 -1.45
N VAL A 29 7.16 7.62 -1.69
CA VAL A 29 6.06 7.05 -0.90
C VAL A 29 6.53 5.75 -0.27
N PHE A 30 6.25 5.57 1.01
CA PHE A 30 6.49 4.33 1.74
C PHE A 30 5.15 3.64 1.97
N LEU A 31 4.99 2.45 1.42
CA LEU A 31 3.81 1.61 1.57
C LEU A 31 4.18 0.41 2.46
N THR A 32 3.62 0.36 3.65
CA THR A 32 3.71 -0.78 4.55
C THR A 32 2.41 -1.58 4.49
N ILE A 33 2.49 -2.90 4.32
CA ILE A 33 1.34 -3.81 4.39
C ILE A 33 1.57 -4.72 5.58
N ASN A 34 0.65 -4.69 6.54
CA ASN A 34 0.67 -5.55 7.70
C ASN A 34 -0.24 -6.75 7.48
N TYR A 35 0.19 -7.91 7.97
CA TYR A 35 -0.49 -9.18 7.79
C TYR A 35 -0.94 -9.74 9.13
N LYS A 36 -2.17 -10.24 9.18
CA LYS A 36 -2.74 -11.00 10.30
C LYS A 36 -3.16 -12.37 9.79
N ASP A 37 -2.66 -13.43 10.42
CA ASP A 37 -2.96 -14.82 10.05
C ASP A 37 -2.66 -15.11 8.56
N GLY A 38 -1.53 -14.58 8.07
CA GLY A 38 -1.09 -14.74 6.67
C GLY A 38 -1.87 -13.90 5.64
N ARG A 39 -2.80 -13.04 6.07
CA ARG A 39 -3.64 -12.22 5.18
C ARG A 39 -3.39 -10.73 5.38
N PRO A 40 -3.42 -9.90 4.31
CA PRO A 40 -3.36 -8.46 4.44
C PRO A 40 -4.45 -7.95 5.40
N PHE A 41 -4.05 -7.16 6.39
CA PHE A 41 -4.93 -6.69 7.46
C PHE A 41 -5.08 -5.18 7.48
N GLU A 42 -3.98 -4.46 7.30
CA GLU A 42 -3.97 -2.99 7.23
C GLU A 42 -2.77 -2.53 6.39
N VAL A 43 -2.85 -1.29 5.92
CA VAL A 43 -1.74 -0.65 5.20
C VAL A 43 -1.42 0.67 5.86
N PHE A 44 -0.17 1.11 5.73
CA PHE A 44 0.25 2.47 6.06
C PHE A 44 0.94 3.07 4.85
N ILE A 45 0.51 4.26 4.46
CA ILE A 45 1.06 4.97 3.31
C ILE A 45 1.56 6.31 3.81
N ASN A 46 2.87 6.53 3.71
CA ASN A 46 3.49 7.75 4.19
C ASN A 46 4.36 8.41 3.12
N THR A 47 4.48 9.72 3.19
CA THR A 47 5.37 10.52 2.35
C THR A 47 5.80 11.78 3.07
N ALA A 48 7.02 12.24 2.78
CA ALA A 48 7.52 13.54 3.23
C ALA A 48 6.96 14.70 2.38
N ASN A 49 6.26 14.42 1.27
CA ASN A 49 5.65 15.45 0.45
C ASN A 49 4.34 15.94 1.10
N PRO A 50 4.26 17.20 1.56
CA PRO A 50 3.10 17.70 2.29
C PRO A 50 1.84 17.84 1.41
N GLN A 51 1.98 18.08 0.10
CA GLN A 51 0.85 18.20 -0.83
C GLN A 51 0.12 16.86 -1.03
N LEU A 52 0.80 15.74 -0.78
CA LEU A 52 0.24 14.40 -0.93
C LEU A 52 -0.13 13.76 0.41
N ASN A 53 0.34 14.30 1.53
CA ASN A 53 0.19 13.68 2.85
C ASN A 53 -1.28 13.41 3.21
N GLU A 54 -2.18 14.36 2.99
CA GLU A 54 -3.62 14.19 3.25
C GLU A 54 -4.24 13.05 2.42
N HIS A 55 -3.89 12.97 1.13
CA HIS A 55 -4.34 11.90 0.24
C HIS A 55 -3.83 10.53 0.72
N MET A 56 -2.55 10.43 1.10
CA MET A 56 -1.96 9.19 1.62
C MET A 56 -2.60 8.76 2.95
N ALA A 57 -2.92 9.71 3.83
CA ALA A 57 -3.61 9.45 5.09
C ALA A 57 -5.04 8.93 4.86
N VAL A 58 -5.79 9.54 3.94
CA VAL A 58 -7.14 9.08 3.57
C VAL A 58 -7.09 7.68 2.96
N MET A 59 -6.16 7.40 2.05
CA MET A 59 -6.01 6.07 1.45
C MET A 59 -5.64 5.01 2.50
N THR A 60 -4.69 5.32 3.39
CA THR A 60 -4.32 4.47 4.53
C THR A 60 -5.55 4.05 5.33
N LEU A 61 -6.39 5.03 5.68
CA LEU A 61 -7.58 4.83 6.49
C LEU A 61 -8.64 3.96 5.79
N LEU A 62 -8.93 4.27 4.52
CA LEU A 62 -9.97 3.58 3.76
C LEU A 62 -9.55 2.15 3.40
N ILE A 63 -8.35 1.97 2.87
CA ILE A 63 -7.84 0.64 2.50
C ILE A 63 -7.74 -0.25 3.74
N SER A 64 -7.22 0.25 4.86
CA SER A 64 -7.14 -0.54 6.09
C SER A 64 -8.53 -0.94 6.60
N ARG A 65 -9.52 -0.04 6.55
CA ARG A 65 -10.91 -0.38 6.91
C ARG A 65 -11.51 -1.45 6.00
N MET A 66 -11.24 -1.38 4.69
CA MET A 66 -11.69 -2.40 3.74
C MET A 66 -11.05 -3.76 4.04
N LEU A 67 -9.74 -3.81 4.25
CA LEU A 67 -9.03 -5.06 4.60
C LEU A 67 -9.53 -5.65 5.92
N GLN A 68 -9.69 -4.82 6.95
CA GLN A 68 -10.27 -5.23 8.23
C GLN A 68 -11.72 -5.74 8.08
N GLY A 69 -12.48 -5.18 7.13
CA GLY A 69 -13.81 -5.63 6.73
C GLY A 69 -13.83 -6.91 5.89
N GLY A 70 -12.67 -7.46 5.51
CA GLY A 70 -12.55 -8.71 4.75
C GLY A 70 -12.59 -8.54 3.23
N PHE A 71 -12.43 -7.32 2.72
CA PHE A 71 -12.28 -7.09 1.28
C PHE A 71 -10.95 -7.65 0.77
N SER A 72 -10.95 -8.19 -0.45
CA SER A 72 -9.75 -8.73 -1.11
C SER A 72 -8.79 -7.60 -1.49
N LEU A 73 -7.50 -7.82 -1.22
CA LEU A 73 -6.45 -6.85 -1.57
C LEU A 73 -6.34 -6.69 -3.10
N GLU A 74 -6.60 -7.75 -3.85
CA GLU A 74 -6.60 -7.75 -5.31
C GLU A 74 -7.70 -6.84 -5.88
N VAL A 75 -8.91 -6.90 -5.34
CA VAL A 75 -10.01 -6.01 -5.75
C VAL A 75 -9.66 -4.55 -5.44
N ILE A 76 -9.14 -4.27 -4.24
CA ILE A 76 -8.70 -2.91 -3.87
C ILE A 76 -7.61 -2.42 -4.82
N ALA A 77 -6.63 -3.27 -5.14
CA ALA A 77 -5.55 -2.94 -6.07
C ALA A 77 -6.07 -2.64 -7.48
N GLU A 78 -7.07 -3.39 -7.95
CA GLU A 78 -7.71 -3.17 -9.25
C GLU A 78 -8.49 -1.86 -9.28
N ASP A 79 -9.23 -1.53 -8.23
CA ASP A 79 -9.93 -0.24 -8.11
C ASP A 79 -8.93 0.93 -8.16
N LEU A 80 -7.79 0.80 -7.48
CA LEU A 80 -6.74 1.83 -7.50
C LEU A 80 -6.11 2.03 -8.89
N PHE A 81 -6.05 1.00 -9.74
CA PHE A 81 -5.56 1.16 -11.12
C PHE A 81 -6.40 2.10 -11.96
N SER A 82 -7.70 2.24 -11.64
CA SER A 82 -8.61 3.14 -12.36
C SER A 82 -8.41 4.62 -12.01
N VAL A 83 -7.64 4.93 -10.96
CA VAL A 83 -7.43 6.30 -10.50
C VAL A 83 -6.41 7.02 -11.39
N GLU A 84 -6.82 8.13 -11.98
CA GLU A 84 -5.99 8.99 -12.80
C GLU A 84 -5.63 10.30 -12.10
N SER A 85 -4.51 10.90 -12.49
CA SER A 85 -4.07 12.19 -11.95
C SER A 85 -3.30 12.97 -12.99
N ALA A 86 -3.69 14.23 -13.20
CA ALA A 86 -2.95 15.16 -14.06
C ALA A 86 -1.56 15.53 -13.49
N PHE A 87 -1.33 15.33 -12.19
CA PHE A 87 -0.12 15.77 -11.49
C PHE A 87 0.81 14.62 -11.12
N THR A 88 0.24 13.44 -10.83
CA THR A 88 1.02 12.31 -10.29
C THR A 88 1.19 11.16 -11.27
N GLY A 89 0.76 11.33 -12.53
CA GLY A 89 1.06 10.41 -13.62
C GLY A 89 2.56 10.43 -13.95
N HIS A 90 3.19 9.26 -14.08
CA HIS A 90 4.63 9.16 -14.29
C HIS A 90 5.05 7.85 -14.97
N MET A 91 6.24 7.86 -15.56
CA MET A 91 6.89 6.65 -16.04
C MET A 91 7.71 6.01 -14.94
N ALA A 92 7.60 4.70 -14.80
CA ALA A 92 8.43 3.93 -13.89
C ALA A 92 8.60 2.49 -14.40
N ALA A 93 9.28 1.66 -13.62
CA ALA A 93 9.41 0.24 -13.95
C ALA A 93 8.03 -0.39 -14.22
N GLY A 94 7.93 -1.08 -15.35
CA GLY A 94 6.69 -1.71 -15.79
C GLY A 94 5.72 -0.81 -16.58
N GLY A 95 6.11 0.40 -16.99
CA GLY A 95 5.37 1.25 -17.91
C GLY A 95 4.87 2.57 -17.32
N PHE A 96 3.91 3.18 -18.00
CA PHE A 96 3.23 4.38 -17.52
C PHE A 96 2.28 4.06 -16.37
N HIS A 97 2.27 4.91 -15.35
CA HIS A 97 1.31 4.87 -14.25
C HIS A 97 0.49 6.16 -14.30
N PRO A 98 -0.85 6.08 -14.40
CA PRO A 98 -1.68 7.27 -14.57
C PRO A 98 -1.81 8.12 -13.31
N SER A 99 -1.42 7.58 -12.14
CA SER A 99 -1.36 8.30 -10.87
C SER A 99 -0.46 7.57 -9.87
N LEU A 100 -0.17 8.23 -8.74
CA LEU A 100 0.43 7.57 -7.57
C LEU A 100 -0.48 6.49 -6.98
N ALA A 101 -1.80 6.67 -6.99
CA ALA A 101 -2.74 5.67 -6.49
C ALA A 101 -2.69 4.39 -7.34
N ALA A 102 -2.68 4.51 -8.66
CA ALA A 102 -2.50 3.38 -9.57
C ALA A 102 -1.15 2.67 -9.36
N ARG A 103 -0.08 3.44 -9.10
CA ARG A 103 1.22 2.87 -8.75
C ARG A 103 1.18 2.09 -7.43
N ILE A 104 0.51 2.62 -6.41
CA ILE A 104 0.29 1.94 -5.12
C ILE A 104 -0.50 0.64 -5.33
N GLY A 105 -1.59 0.67 -6.11
CA GLY A 105 -2.35 -0.53 -6.48
C GLY A 105 -1.48 -1.62 -7.08
N ARG A 106 -0.48 -1.24 -7.91
CA ARG A 106 0.47 -2.20 -8.48
C ARG A 106 1.31 -2.87 -7.42
N GLU A 107 1.84 -2.11 -6.48
CA GLU A 107 2.68 -2.65 -5.43
C GLU A 107 1.89 -3.50 -4.43
N LEU A 108 0.64 -3.13 -4.16
CA LEU A 108 -0.28 -3.98 -3.37
C LEU A 108 -0.49 -5.34 -4.05
N LYS A 109 -0.75 -5.35 -5.37
CA LYS A 109 -0.89 -6.59 -6.14
C LYS A 109 0.39 -7.43 -6.13
N ASN A 110 1.56 -6.80 -6.29
CA ASN A 110 2.85 -7.49 -6.23
C ASN A 110 3.13 -8.09 -4.86
N ALA A 111 2.84 -7.34 -3.78
CA ALA A 111 3.07 -7.80 -2.41
C ALA A 111 2.19 -9.00 -2.06
N ASN A 112 0.95 -9.01 -2.54
CA ASN A 112 0.03 -10.13 -2.37
C ASN A 112 0.52 -11.44 -3.02
N LEU A 113 1.31 -11.35 -4.10
CA LEU A 113 1.90 -12.50 -4.78
C LEU A 113 3.15 -13.05 -4.07
N GLN A 114 3.64 -12.39 -3.02
CA GLN A 114 4.83 -12.81 -2.25
C GLN A 114 4.57 -12.78 -0.73
N PRO A 115 3.71 -13.68 -0.19
CA PRO A 115 3.46 -13.74 1.24
C PRO A 115 4.59 -14.42 2.04
N GLU A 116 5.53 -15.12 1.41
CA GLU A 116 6.58 -15.87 2.11
C GLU A 116 7.99 -15.40 1.72
N LEU A 117 8.62 -14.63 2.60
CA LEU A 117 10.04 -14.81 2.85
C LEU A 117 10.12 -15.47 4.23
N ASP A 118 10.31 -16.78 4.20
CA ASP A 118 10.55 -17.61 5.38
C ASP A 118 11.93 -17.22 5.94
N PHE A 119 11.94 -16.26 6.86
CA PHE A 119 13.10 -16.00 7.70
C PHE A 119 12.99 -16.96 8.88
N THR A 120 13.36 -18.23 8.66
CA THR A 120 13.71 -19.10 9.77
C THR A 120 14.79 -18.40 10.58
N ASP A 121 14.53 -18.20 11.88
CA ASP A 121 15.47 -17.69 12.86
C ASP A 121 16.91 -18.12 12.53
N THR A 122 17.69 -17.19 11.98
CA THR A 122 19.13 -17.32 11.95
C THR A 122 19.67 -16.04 12.57
N ASP A 123 20.10 -16.23 13.81
CA ASP A 123 20.98 -15.37 14.60
C ASP A 123 20.39 -14.02 15.05
N LEU A 124 19.95 -13.98 16.32
CA LEU A 124 20.54 -13.14 17.39
C LEU A 124 20.06 -13.56 18.78
#